data_AF-A0A397D3G3-F1
#
_entry.id   AF-A0A397D3G3-F1
#
_cell.length_a   1.000
_cell.length_b   1.000
_cell.length_c   1.000
_cell.angle_alpha   90.00
_cell.angle_beta   90.00
_cell.angle_gamma   90.00
#
_symmetry.space_group_name_H-M   'P 1'
#
loop_
_entity.id
_entity.type
_entity.pdbx_description
1 polymer ?
#
loop_
_entity_poly.entity_id
_entity_poly.type
_entity_poly.pdbx_seq_one_letter_code
_entity_poly.pdbx_strand_id
1 'polypeptide(L)'
;MRQNTSNSRDSDDDFNQQNNALLGVPVWQDSNTDIQNGSYLEAGTPHRSAPDNSRQPPRHQYSQSNPSTRHHYAQQQLEQQPYQAPQMVKNVANPNRVLEDVHRQRQSNAIAVNAVPATTEEAFRLIAVGVTAEGEKRYESAVRSFLDGGEMLCTVHEQETDMHVRSLLNQKATQVIAWAETLNRWIESSRVGAAPKRDSFKVGVDMVNRLGTCAGPVSSHSPAELRTMYYTPCANKVVSNFTNEGYRLHCIEEGRSPQLLVVITMYNEDEVEMYSTLKKVANNIEHIKSKKLPGYEGDDSWKNILVCVVSDGRTKANKGTLAFLRDVGVFDEDAMNIMMVGVDVQCHVFEFCVQLKKGKDIADSIASKHLYPPTQVVFALKEHNAGKLNSHEWYFNAFAEQIQPEYTVLLDVGTMPTARAFYLLLAAMELDPQVGGTCGEIAVDRPIPHLCNWVIAAQHFEYKISNIMDKSLESVFGFISVLPGAFSAYRYKAIRGPPLQAYFKSLTTPMHELGAFQGNMYLAEDRILCFELLARKGQRWTMQ
;
A
#
# COMPACT_ATOMS: atom_id res chain seq x y z
N MET A 1 53.16 2.00 -31.49
CA MET A 1 53.52 2.48 -32.84
C MET A 1 52.38 3.36 -33.34
N ARG A 2 52.71 4.62 -33.69
CA ARG A 2 51.93 5.69 -34.36
C ARG A 2 50.79 6.40 -33.60
N GLN A 3 51.12 7.66 -33.27
CA GLN A 3 50.23 8.80 -33.05
C GLN A 3 49.49 9.19 -34.33
N ASN A 4 48.31 9.80 -34.21
CA ASN A 4 48.10 11.15 -34.78
C ASN A 4 46.88 11.85 -34.17
N THR A 5 47.10 13.11 -33.84
CA THR A 5 46.20 14.14 -33.34
C THR A 5 45.46 14.85 -34.47
N SER A 6 44.24 15.34 -34.19
CA SER A 6 43.72 16.57 -34.81
C SER A 6 42.64 17.20 -33.93
N ASN A 7 42.94 18.38 -33.41
CA ASN A 7 41.98 19.31 -32.82
C ASN A 7 41.12 19.97 -33.91
N SER A 8 39.86 20.24 -33.61
CA SER A 8 39.14 21.42 -34.12
C SER A 8 38.29 21.99 -32.98
N ARG A 9 38.63 23.21 -32.55
CA ARG A 9 37.75 24.09 -31.77
C ARG A 9 36.71 24.68 -32.73
N ASP A 10 35.44 24.74 -32.29
CA ASP A 10 34.59 25.94 -32.31
C ASP A 10 33.13 25.54 -32.11
N SER A 11 32.57 25.92 -30.95
CA SER A 11 31.31 26.66 -30.75
C SER A 11 30.76 26.35 -29.36
N ASP A 12 31.05 27.26 -28.44
CA ASP A 12 30.25 27.49 -27.24
C ASP A 12 28.85 27.95 -27.67
N ASP A 13 27.84 27.41 -26.99
CA ASP A 13 26.47 27.92 -26.76
C ASP A 13 25.45 26.79 -26.88
N ASP A 14 25.19 26.13 -25.73
CA ASP A 14 23.89 25.52 -25.35
C ASP A 14 23.95 24.68 -24.05
N PHE A 15 25.07 24.73 -23.32
CA PHE A 15 25.23 24.00 -22.05
C PHE A 15 24.90 24.86 -20.81
N ASN A 16 23.71 25.48 -20.76
CA ASN A 16 23.30 26.12 -19.51
C ASN A 16 21.77 26.33 -19.36
N GLN A 17 20.99 25.24 -19.42
CA GLN A 17 19.59 25.33 -18.96
C GLN A 17 18.93 24.04 -18.40
N GLN A 18 19.68 22.96 -18.11
CA GLN A 18 19.06 21.69 -17.69
C GLN A 18 19.59 21.00 -16.42
N ASN A 19 20.47 21.61 -15.60
CA ASN A 19 21.07 20.90 -14.46
C ASN A 19 20.87 21.48 -13.05
N ASN A 20 19.89 22.36 -12.82
CA ASN A 20 19.62 22.90 -11.47
C ASN A 20 18.57 22.14 -10.63
N ALA A 21 18.26 20.88 -10.95
CA ALA A 21 17.27 20.09 -10.20
C ALA A 21 17.86 18.96 -9.33
N LEU A 22 19.19 18.87 -9.17
CA LEU A 22 19.83 17.70 -8.53
C LEU A 22 20.73 18.01 -7.32
N LEU A 23 20.66 19.21 -6.75
CA LEU A 23 21.47 19.58 -5.59
C LEU A 23 20.63 20.37 -4.58
N GLY A 24 20.14 19.69 -3.54
CA GLY A 24 19.58 20.30 -2.33
C GLY A 24 20.68 20.87 -1.42
N VAL A 25 21.55 21.72 -1.95
CA VAL A 25 22.57 22.43 -1.17
C VAL A 25 22.35 23.94 -1.38
N PRO A 26 22.02 24.72 -0.33
CA PRO A 26 21.95 26.16 -0.47
C PRO A 26 23.35 26.71 -0.75
N VAL A 27 23.55 27.25 -1.95
CA VAL A 27 24.72 28.07 -2.26
C VAL A 27 24.53 29.41 -1.57
N TRP A 28 25.32 29.67 -0.53
CA TRP A 28 25.44 31.00 0.06
C TRP A 28 26.13 31.92 -0.96
N GLN A 29 25.40 32.90 -1.47
CA GLN A 29 26.00 34.08 -2.11
C GLN A 29 26.15 35.17 -1.05
N ASP A 30 27.39 35.43 -0.66
CA ASP A 30 27.75 36.61 0.11
C ASP A 30 27.46 37.87 -0.72
N SER A 31 26.60 38.74 -0.18
CA SER A 31 26.62 40.16 -0.53
C SER A 31 26.59 40.97 0.76
N ASN A 32 27.67 41.74 0.94
CA ASN A 32 28.00 42.62 2.04
C ASN A 32 26.80 43.43 2.58
N THR A 33 26.59 43.42 3.89
CA THR A 33 26.35 44.65 4.69
C THR A 33 26.44 44.36 6.20
N ASP A 34 27.38 45.06 6.83
CA ASP A 34 27.52 45.46 8.22
C ASP A 34 27.46 44.43 9.37
N ILE A 35 28.69 44.13 9.82
CA ILE A 35 29.07 43.63 11.14
C ILE A 35 28.58 44.59 12.24
N GLN A 36 27.79 44.09 13.20
CA GLN A 36 27.90 44.54 14.59
C GLN A 36 28.08 43.33 15.52
N ASN A 37 29.28 43.28 16.11
CA ASN A 37 29.68 42.36 17.15
C ASN A 37 28.79 42.51 18.40
N GLY A 38 28.37 41.38 18.95
CA GLY A 38 27.78 41.30 20.28
C GLY A 38 27.88 39.89 20.83
N SER A 39 29.04 39.56 21.42
CA SER A 39 29.15 38.50 22.42
C SER A 39 28.13 38.71 23.54
N TYR A 40 27.77 37.68 24.30
CA TYR A 40 27.78 37.67 25.78
C TYR A 40 27.09 36.39 26.28
N LEU A 41 27.91 35.44 26.71
CA LEU A 41 27.61 34.64 27.89
C LEU A 41 27.67 35.62 29.08
N GLU A 42 26.58 35.80 29.82
CA GLU A 42 26.62 35.90 31.29
C GLU A 42 25.23 35.91 31.96
N ALA A 43 25.17 35.12 33.03
CA ALA A 43 24.46 35.25 34.30
C ALA A 43 23.12 36.04 34.41
N GLY A 44 22.11 35.36 34.97
CA GLY A 44 20.91 36.01 35.49
C GLY A 44 19.96 35.07 36.23
N THR A 45 20.33 34.64 37.44
CA THR A 45 19.41 34.03 38.40
C THR A 45 18.49 35.08 39.00
N PRO A 46 17.23 34.76 39.35
CA PRO A 46 16.56 35.44 40.46
C PRO A 46 16.16 34.48 41.60
N HIS A 47 16.35 34.99 42.81
CA HIS A 47 16.11 34.36 44.10
C HIS A 47 14.62 34.09 44.43
N ARG A 48 14.42 33.08 45.28
CA ARG A 48 13.18 32.65 45.94
C ARG A 48 12.53 33.74 46.81
N SER A 49 11.20 33.68 46.90
CA SER A 49 10.42 34.02 48.10
C SER A 49 9.38 32.92 48.37
N ALA A 50 9.36 32.39 49.59
CA ALA A 50 8.38 31.41 50.08
C ALA A 50 7.01 32.05 50.36
N PRO A 51 5.93 31.26 50.55
CA PRO A 51 5.53 31.02 51.94
C PRO A 51 5.07 29.59 52.29
N ASP A 52 4.77 29.48 53.57
CA ASP A 52 4.66 28.40 54.54
C ASP A 52 3.56 27.33 54.35
N ASN A 53 3.71 26.30 55.19
CA ASN A 53 3.04 25.00 55.37
C ASN A 53 1.51 24.94 55.31
N SER A 54 0.98 23.82 54.79
CA SER A 54 0.42 22.72 55.62
C SER A 54 -0.40 21.73 54.79
N ARG A 55 -0.02 20.43 54.83
CA ARG A 55 -0.89 19.26 55.07
C ARG A 55 -0.13 17.97 54.77
N GLN A 56 0.04 17.17 55.81
CA GLN A 56 0.64 15.83 55.80
C GLN A 56 -0.24 14.82 55.03
N PRO A 57 0.33 13.77 54.42
CA PRO A 57 -0.40 12.58 54.01
C PRO A 57 -0.40 11.53 55.15
N PRO A 58 -1.43 10.67 55.30
CA PRO A 58 -1.38 9.59 56.28
C PRO A 58 -0.55 8.42 55.76
N ARG A 59 0.36 7.94 56.61
CA ARG A 59 0.95 6.59 56.58
C ARG A 59 0.02 5.59 57.27
N HIS A 60 0.03 4.35 56.80
CA HIS A 60 0.02 3.05 57.53
C HIS A 60 -0.52 1.96 56.56
N GLN A 61 -0.08 0.70 56.52
CA GLN A 61 0.78 -0.10 57.40
C GLN A 61 1.26 -1.33 56.59
N TYR A 62 2.48 -1.79 56.85
CA TYR A 62 2.97 -3.11 56.41
C TYR A 62 2.38 -4.22 57.30
N SER A 63 1.98 -5.33 56.69
CA SER A 63 1.76 -6.62 57.35
C SER A 63 2.38 -7.72 56.47
N GLN A 64 3.34 -8.45 57.04
CA GLN A 64 3.98 -9.61 56.42
C GLN A 64 3.20 -10.89 56.75
N SER A 65 2.94 -11.73 55.74
CA SER A 65 2.91 -13.19 55.88
C SER A 65 3.12 -13.87 54.51
N ASN A 66 3.87 -14.96 54.52
CA ASN A 66 4.62 -15.58 53.42
C ASN A 66 3.77 -16.64 52.63
N PRO A 67 4.33 -17.45 51.70
CA PRO A 67 4.03 -17.38 50.26
C PRO A 67 3.35 -18.64 49.71
N SER A 68 2.30 -18.53 48.89
CA SER A 68 1.93 -19.54 47.86
C SER A 68 0.61 -19.21 47.17
N THR A 69 0.63 -18.32 46.18
CA THR A 69 -0.40 -18.38 45.12
C THR A 69 0.06 -17.65 43.87
N ARG A 70 0.16 -18.44 42.79
CA ARG A 70 0.38 -18.01 41.41
C ARG A 70 -0.83 -17.17 41.00
N HIS A 71 -0.74 -15.84 41.08
CA HIS A 71 -1.83 -14.97 40.61
C HIS A 71 -1.78 -14.82 39.10
N HIS A 72 -2.75 -15.45 38.44
CA HIS A 72 -3.20 -15.12 37.10
C HIS A 72 -3.48 -13.62 37.00
N TYR A 73 -2.76 -12.93 36.12
CA TYR A 73 -3.20 -11.63 35.63
C TYR A 73 -4.43 -11.86 34.77
N ALA A 74 -5.57 -11.39 35.25
CA ALA A 74 -6.80 -11.31 34.49
C ALA A 74 -6.54 -10.46 33.24
N GLN A 75 -6.53 -11.12 32.09
CA GLN A 75 -6.90 -10.47 30.83
C GLN A 75 -8.29 -9.90 31.05
N GLN A 76 -8.44 -8.57 31.00
CA GLN A 76 -9.71 -8.00 30.56
C GLN A 76 -9.86 -8.43 29.09
N GLN A 77 -10.40 -9.63 28.92
CA GLN A 77 -11.10 -9.99 27.70
C GLN A 77 -12.26 -8.99 27.62
N LEU A 78 -12.10 -7.97 26.77
CA LEU A 78 -13.27 -7.44 26.07
C LEU A 78 -13.93 -8.68 25.47
N GLU A 79 -15.10 -9.06 25.99
CA GLU A 79 -15.96 -10.07 25.39
C GLU A 79 -16.20 -9.61 23.95
N GLN A 80 -15.37 -10.09 23.03
CA GLN A 80 -15.70 -10.12 21.62
C GLN A 80 -16.92 -11.02 21.56
N GLN A 81 -18.09 -10.40 21.40
CA GLN A 81 -19.29 -11.13 21.00
C GLN A 81 -18.86 -12.06 19.87
N PRO A 82 -19.21 -13.37 19.93
CA PRO A 82 -18.89 -14.27 18.84
C PRO A 82 -19.44 -13.65 17.56
N TYR A 83 -18.52 -13.26 16.68
CA TYR A 83 -18.83 -12.63 15.41
C TYR A 83 -19.69 -13.62 14.62
N GLN A 84 -20.98 -13.35 14.56
CA GLN A 84 -21.81 -13.87 13.49
C GLN A 84 -21.33 -13.15 12.24
N ALA A 85 -20.59 -13.86 11.38
CA ALA A 85 -20.36 -13.40 10.03
C ALA A 85 -21.71 -12.87 9.49
N PRO A 86 -21.79 -11.63 8.98
CA PRO A 86 -22.94 -11.24 8.22
C PRO A 86 -23.13 -12.35 7.21
N GLN A 87 -24.30 -13.00 7.25
CA GLN A 87 -24.60 -14.03 6.27
C GLN A 87 -24.34 -13.36 4.93
N MET A 88 -23.28 -13.78 4.24
CA MET A 88 -23.14 -13.52 2.83
C MET A 88 -24.49 -13.91 2.27
N VAL A 89 -25.23 -12.93 1.77
CA VAL A 89 -26.50 -13.19 1.15
C VAL A 89 -26.16 -14.08 -0.04
N LYS A 90 -26.25 -15.39 0.17
CA LYS A 90 -26.20 -16.44 -0.87
C LYS A 90 -27.47 -16.40 -1.73
N ASN A 91 -28.09 -15.24 -1.84
CA ASN A 91 -29.08 -14.91 -2.84
C ASN A 91 -28.45 -13.87 -3.76
N VAL A 92 -27.42 -14.27 -4.50
CA VAL A 92 -27.38 -13.83 -5.89
C VAL A 92 -28.63 -14.46 -6.49
N ALA A 93 -29.71 -13.69 -6.60
CA ALA A 93 -30.83 -14.09 -7.44
C ALA A 93 -30.22 -14.52 -8.77
N ASN A 94 -30.58 -15.72 -9.25
CA ASN A 94 -30.09 -16.23 -10.53
C ASN A 94 -30.15 -15.09 -11.56
N PRO A 95 -29.01 -14.60 -12.11
CA PRO A 95 -28.97 -13.37 -12.91
C PRO A 95 -30.00 -13.38 -14.05
N ASN A 96 -30.28 -14.57 -14.57
CA ASN A 96 -31.27 -14.81 -15.61
C ASN A 96 -32.72 -14.47 -15.22
N ARG A 97 -33.10 -14.59 -13.94
CA ARG A 97 -34.46 -14.28 -13.47
C ARG A 97 -34.74 -12.78 -13.38
N VAL A 98 -33.74 -11.98 -13.01
CA VAL A 98 -33.88 -10.52 -12.92
C VAL A 98 -34.02 -9.93 -14.33
N LEU A 99 -33.25 -10.46 -15.29
CA LEU A 99 -33.34 -10.11 -16.71
C LEU A 99 -34.72 -10.42 -17.33
N GLU A 100 -35.33 -11.54 -16.96
CA GLU A 100 -36.67 -11.94 -17.45
C GLU A 100 -37.80 -11.01 -16.99
N ASP A 101 -37.72 -10.48 -15.76
CA ASP A 101 -38.75 -9.58 -15.22
C ASP A 101 -38.64 -8.16 -15.80
N VAL A 102 -37.42 -7.70 -16.09
CA VAL A 102 -37.15 -6.42 -16.76
C VAL A 102 -37.60 -6.44 -18.22
N HIS A 103 -37.35 -7.54 -18.95
CA HIS A 103 -37.86 -7.72 -20.32
C HIS A 103 -39.40 -7.71 -20.38
N ARG A 104 -40.07 -8.22 -19.34
CA ARG A 104 -41.53 -8.19 -19.25
C ARG A 104 -42.09 -6.78 -19.06
N GLN A 105 -41.41 -5.92 -18.30
CA GLN A 105 -41.83 -4.52 -18.10
C GLN A 105 -41.65 -3.63 -19.35
N ARG A 106 -40.66 -3.92 -20.21
CA ARG A 106 -40.46 -3.19 -21.47
C ARG A 106 -41.50 -3.51 -22.55
N GLN A 107 -41.97 -4.76 -22.65
CA GLN A 107 -42.98 -5.13 -23.65
C GLN A 107 -44.30 -4.38 -23.48
N SER A 108 -44.61 -3.87 -22.27
CA SER A 108 -45.80 -3.06 -22.03
C SER A 108 -45.70 -1.59 -22.48
N ASN A 109 -44.51 -1.04 -22.73
CA ASN A 109 -44.31 0.42 -22.90
C ASN A 109 -43.45 0.83 -24.11
N ALA A 110 -43.49 0.08 -25.23
CA ALA A 110 -42.73 0.42 -26.43
C ALA A 110 -43.37 1.60 -27.22
N ILE A 111 -42.88 2.83 -26.98
CA ILE A 111 -42.98 3.94 -27.96
C ILE A 111 -41.63 4.04 -28.66
N ALA A 112 -41.65 3.88 -29.99
CA ALA A 112 -40.47 3.96 -30.84
C ALA A 112 -39.91 5.39 -30.88
N VAL A 113 -38.85 5.63 -30.11
CA VAL A 113 -37.98 6.80 -30.24
C VAL A 113 -36.70 6.32 -30.93
N ASN A 114 -36.19 7.09 -31.91
CA ASN A 114 -34.96 6.82 -32.65
C ASN A 114 -33.89 6.16 -31.74
N ALA A 115 -33.68 4.86 -31.92
CA ALA A 115 -32.85 4.08 -31.02
C ALA A 115 -31.39 4.54 -31.17
N VAL A 116 -30.87 5.19 -30.13
CA VAL A 116 -29.43 5.44 -29.99
C VAL A 116 -28.74 4.08 -30.08
N PRO A 117 -27.70 3.92 -30.93
CA PRO A 117 -27.00 2.65 -31.04
C PRO A 117 -26.43 2.26 -29.68
N ALA A 118 -26.65 1.01 -29.27
CA ALA A 118 -26.13 0.49 -28.01
C ALA A 118 -24.61 0.36 -28.12
N THR A 119 -23.86 1.19 -27.40
CA THR A 119 -22.40 1.16 -27.36
C THR A 119 -21.91 1.21 -25.91
N THR A 120 -20.72 0.67 -25.64
CA THR A 120 -20.09 0.73 -24.30
C THR A 120 -19.92 2.17 -23.83
N GLU A 121 -19.50 3.06 -24.73
CA GLU A 121 -19.26 4.48 -24.42
C GLU A 121 -20.56 5.19 -24.01
N GLU A 122 -21.65 4.97 -24.74
CA GLU A 122 -22.94 5.57 -24.41
C GLU A 122 -23.49 5.03 -23.09
N ALA A 123 -23.33 3.72 -22.84
CA ALA A 123 -23.72 3.10 -21.58
C ALA A 123 -22.95 3.72 -20.39
N PHE A 124 -21.63 3.91 -20.54
CA PHE A 124 -20.80 4.55 -19.53
C PHE A 124 -21.15 6.03 -19.34
N ARG A 125 -21.51 6.73 -20.41
CA ARG A 125 -22.00 8.11 -20.34
C ARG A 125 -23.29 8.21 -19.53
N LEU A 126 -24.25 7.30 -19.76
CA LEU A 126 -25.50 7.24 -18.99
C LEU A 126 -25.24 6.98 -17.50
N ILE A 127 -24.32 6.07 -17.19
CA ILE A 127 -23.90 5.82 -15.79
C ILE A 127 -23.32 7.09 -15.17
N ALA A 128 -22.43 7.81 -15.87
CA ALA A 128 -21.84 9.06 -15.39
C ALA A 128 -22.91 10.15 -15.15
N VAL A 129 -23.91 10.26 -16.04
CA VAL A 129 -25.06 11.15 -15.85
C VAL A 129 -25.86 10.76 -14.61
N GLY A 130 -26.05 9.46 -14.37
CA GLY A 130 -26.68 8.93 -13.16
C GLY A 130 -25.95 9.33 -11.88
N VAL A 131 -24.62 9.21 -11.86
CA VAL A 131 -23.78 9.63 -10.72
C VAL A 131 -23.91 11.13 -10.45
N THR A 132 -23.88 11.96 -11.48
CA THR A 132 -24.07 13.41 -11.32
C THR A 132 -25.45 13.74 -10.77
N ALA A 133 -26.51 13.12 -11.30
CA ALA A 133 -27.87 13.32 -10.80
C ALA A 133 -28.04 12.86 -9.35
N GLU A 134 -27.39 11.77 -8.95
CA GLU A 134 -27.35 11.28 -7.57
C GLU A 134 -26.66 12.28 -6.63
N GLY A 135 -25.50 12.81 -7.04
CA GLY A 135 -24.79 13.85 -6.28
C GLY A 135 -25.61 15.13 -6.10
N GLU A 136 -26.42 15.48 -7.09
CA GLU A 136 -27.38 16.59 -7.05
C GLU A 136 -28.70 16.26 -6.33
N LYS A 137 -28.83 15.05 -5.76
CA LYS A 137 -30.05 14.56 -5.07
C LYS A 137 -31.28 14.45 -5.97
N ARG A 138 -31.10 14.38 -7.29
CA ARG A 138 -32.14 14.08 -8.29
C ARG A 138 -32.28 12.57 -8.47
N TYR A 139 -32.69 11.89 -7.41
CA TYR A 139 -32.63 10.43 -7.33
C TYR A 139 -33.51 9.72 -8.37
N GLU A 140 -34.68 10.25 -8.72
CA GLU A 140 -35.52 9.65 -9.77
C GLU A 140 -34.85 9.71 -11.15
N SER A 141 -34.14 10.81 -11.45
CA SER A 141 -33.32 10.93 -12.67
C SER A 141 -32.14 9.97 -12.63
N ALA A 142 -31.48 9.85 -11.48
CA ALA A 142 -30.33 8.95 -11.30
C ALA A 142 -30.73 7.49 -11.55
N VAL A 143 -31.84 7.02 -10.96
CA VAL A 143 -32.37 5.66 -11.16
C VAL A 143 -32.62 5.38 -12.64
N ARG A 144 -33.27 6.30 -13.37
CA ARG A 144 -33.51 6.12 -14.81
C ARG A 144 -32.20 5.99 -15.59
N SER A 145 -31.25 6.90 -15.36
CA SER A 145 -29.96 6.86 -16.07
C SER A 145 -29.14 5.61 -15.76
N PHE A 146 -29.18 5.11 -14.52
CA PHE A 146 -28.53 3.84 -14.17
C PHE A 146 -29.20 2.64 -14.83
N LEU A 147 -30.54 2.57 -14.85
CA LEU A 147 -31.26 1.49 -15.54
C LEU A 147 -30.98 1.51 -17.04
N ASP A 148 -31.10 2.67 -17.70
CA ASP A 148 -30.83 2.82 -19.13
C ASP A 148 -29.39 2.42 -19.48
N GLY A 149 -28.41 2.85 -18.66
CA GLY A 149 -27.00 2.48 -18.83
C GLY A 149 -26.74 0.99 -18.59
N GLY A 150 -27.35 0.41 -17.55
CA GLY A 150 -27.24 -1.01 -17.21
C GLY A 150 -27.84 -1.93 -18.28
N GLU A 151 -29.05 -1.63 -18.75
CA GLU A 151 -29.71 -2.35 -19.84
C GLU A 151 -28.92 -2.27 -21.15
N MET A 152 -28.31 -1.12 -21.43
CA MET A 152 -27.43 -0.96 -22.59
C MET A 152 -26.19 -1.84 -22.45
N LEU A 153 -25.55 -1.92 -21.28
CA LEU A 153 -24.44 -2.84 -21.04
C LEU A 153 -24.86 -4.31 -21.21
N CYS A 154 -26.09 -4.69 -20.82
CA CYS A 154 -26.64 -6.02 -21.09
C CYS A 154 -26.66 -6.33 -22.60
N THR A 155 -27.11 -5.38 -23.40
CA THR A 155 -27.16 -5.53 -24.86
C THR A 155 -25.76 -5.58 -25.48
N VAL A 156 -24.85 -4.72 -25.00
CA VAL A 156 -23.49 -4.60 -25.53
C VAL A 156 -22.65 -5.84 -25.21
N HIS A 157 -22.76 -6.41 -24.00
CA HIS A 157 -21.94 -7.57 -23.65
C HIS A 157 -22.28 -8.81 -24.49
N GLU A 158 -23.54 -8.97 -24.91
CA GLU A 158 -23.94 -10.10 -25.78
C GLU A 158 -23.26 -10.04 -27.15
N GLN A 159 -22.97 -8.82 -27.62
CA GLN A 159 -22.31 -8.55 -28.89
C GLN A 159 -20.77 -8.60 -28.78
N GLU A 160 -20.22 -8.43 -27.57
CA GLU A 160 -18.79 -8.45 -27.32
C GLU A 160 -18.18 -9.82 -27.63
N THR A 161 -17.10 -9.88 -28.39
CA THR A 161 -16.45 -11.13 -28.81
C THR A 161 -15.43 -11.61 -27.80
N ASP A 162 -14.75 -10.69 -27.11
CA ASP A 162 -13.79 -11.04 -26.06
C ASP A 162 -14.54 -11.54 -24.82
N MET A 163 -14.32 -12.80 -24.45
CA MET A 163 -15.02 -13.41 -23.31
C MET A 163 -14.71 -12.76 -21.97
N HIS A 164 -13.51 -12.20 -21.79
CA HIS A 164 -13.13 -11.49 -20.57
C HIS A 164 -13.86 -10.16 -20.47
N VAL A 165 -13.80 -9.34 -21.54
CA VAL A 165 -14.50 -8.06 -21.60
C VAL A 165 -16.00 -8.27 -21.46
N ARG A 166 -16.56 -9.28 -22.13
CA ARG A 166 -17.97 -9.69 -21.98
C ARG A 166 -18.33 -9.99 -20.53
N SER A 167 -17.50 -10.76 -19.82
CA SER A 167 -17.71 -11.08 -18.41
C SER A 167 -17.71 -9.82 -17.54
N LEU A 168 -16.74 -8.92 -17.75
CA LEU A 168 -16.64 -7.66 -17.01
C LEU A 168 -17.82 -6.72 -17.27
N LEU A 169 -18.24 -6.57 -18.53
CA LEU A 169 -19.41 -5.75 -18.89
C LEU A 169 -20.69 -6.29 -18.26
N ASN A 170 -20.88 -7.61 -18.24
CA ASN A 170 -22.01 -8.24 -17.56
C ASN A 170 -21.99 -8.00 -16.04
N GLN A 171 -20.82 -8.16 -15.41
CA GLN A 171 -20.66 -7.84 -13.98
C GLN A 171 -20.96 -6.37 -13.69
N LYS A 172 -20.50 -5.45 -14.55
CA LYS A 172 -20.78 -4.02 -14.42
C LYS A 172 -22.27 -3.72 -14.58
N ALA A 173 -22.92 -4.30 -15.59
CA ALA A 173 -24.36 -4.15 -15.81
C ALA A 173 -25.14 -4.58 -14.57
N THR A 174 -24.82 -5.77 -14.04
CA THR A 174 -25.45 -6.32 -12.83
C THR A 174 -25.29 -5.39 -11.62
N GLN A 175 -24.09 -4.84 -11.41
CA GLN A 175 -23.84 -3.91 -10.30
C GLN A 175 -24.64 -2.60 -10.43
N VAL A 176 -24.69 -2.02 -11.64
CA VAL A 176 -25.38 -0.76 -11.89
C VAL A 176 -26.90 -0.93 -11.71
N ILE A 177 -27.46 -2.04 -12.23
CA ILE A 177 -28.89 -2.35 -12.09
C ILE A 177 -29.24 -2.59 -10.61
N ALA A 178 -28.46 -3.42 -9.91
CA ALA A 178 -28.68 -3.68 -8.48
C ALA A 178 -28.60 -2.41 -7.63
N TRP A 179 -27.72 -1.46 -7.99
CA TRP A 179 -27.67 -0.15 -7.35
C TRP A 179 -28.94 0.67 -7.62
N ALA A 180 -29.38 0.73 -8.88
CA ALA A 180 -30.60 1.43 -9.25
C ALA A 180 -31.84 0.90 -8.51
N GLU A 181 -31.96 -0.43 -8.37
CA GLU A 181 -33.03 -1.06 -7.60
C GLU A 181 -32.97 -0.72 -6.11
N THR A 182 -31.77 -0.69 -5.53
CA THR A 182 -31.56 -0.33 -4.12
C THR A 182 -31.96 1.13 -3.87
N LEU A 183 -31.53 2.03 -4.76
CA LEU A 183 -31.90 3.43 -4.70
C LEU A 183 -33.41 3.62 -4.89
N ASN A 184 -34.03 2.92 -5.84
CA ASN A 184 -35.47 2.99 -6.09
C ASN A 184 -36.29 2.50 -4.88
N ARG A 185 -35.92 1.37 -4.27
CA ARG A 185 -36.58 0.87 -3.04
C ARG A 185 -36.53 1.88 -1.90
N TRP A 186 -35.40 2.59 -1.76
CA TRP A 186 -35.28 3.65 -0.76
C TRP A 186 -36.21 4.84 -1.08
N ILE A 187 -36.33 5.25 -2.34
CA ILE A 187 -37.28 6.28 -2.77
C ILE A 187 -38.73 5.86 -2.47
N GLU A 188 -39.10 4.62 -2.82
CA GLU A 188 -40.44 4.04 -2.58
C GLU A 188 -40.78 3.96 -1.09
N SER A 189 -39.77 3.74 -0.24
CA SER A 189 -39.92 3.78 1.22
C SER A 189 -40.17 5.19 1.79
N SER A 190 -40.47 6.19 0.94
CA SER A 190 -40.54 7.61 1.30
C SER A 190 -39.23 8.15 1.87
N ARG A 191 -38.09 7.62 1.42
CA ARG A 191 -36.73 8.04 1.82
C ARG A 191 -36.49 7.95 3.32
N VAL A 192 -37.04 6.92 3.96
CA VAL A 192 -36.85 6.69 5.40
C VAL A 192 -35.40 6.27 5.66
N GLY A 193 -34.76 6.93 6.64
CA GLY A 193 -33.38 6.66 7.02
C GLY A 193 -32.35 7.44 6.19
N ALA A 194 -31.08 7.11 6.38
CA ALA A 194 -29.99 7.70 5.59
C ALA A 194 -30.09 7.24 4.13
N ALA A 195 -29.73 8.11 3.19
CA ALA A 195 -29.61 7.73 1.80
C ALA A 195 -28.62 6.55 1.67
N PRO A 196 -28.94 5.51 0.89
CA PRO A 196 -28.01 4.41 0.68
C PRO A 196 -26.74 4.96 0.03
N LYS A 197 -25.61 4.30 0.29
CA LYS A 197 -24.34 4.61 -0.36
C LYS A 197 -24.07 3.55 -1.43
N ARG A 198 -23.56 3.98 -2.58
CA ARG A 198 -23.12 3.06 -3.63
C ARG A 198 -21.88 2.33 -3.13
N ASP A 199 -22.03 1.05 -2.85
CA ASP A 199 -20.89 0.20 -2.52
C ASP A 199 -20.04 -0.01 -3.76
N SER A 200 -18.73 0.06 -3.60
CA SER A 200 -17.77 -0.40 -4.60
C SER A 200 -17.54 -1.89 -4.37
N PHE A 201 -17.95 -2.70 -5.34
CA PHE A 201 -17.87 -4.15 -5.23
C PHE A 201 -16.53 -4.69 -5.70
N LYS A 202 -16.02 -5.68 -4.95
CA LYS A 202 -14.90 -6.51 -5.37
C LYS A 202 -15.32 -7.42 -6.53
N VAL A 203 -14.47 -7.49 -7.54
CA VAL A 203 -14.72 -8.19 -8.81
C VAL A 203 -13.69 -9.29 -8.98
N GLY A 204 -14.15 -10.52 -9.22
CA GLY A 204 -13.29 -11.65 -9.54
C GLY A 204 -13.06 -11.78 -11.04
N VAL A 205 -11.80 -11.90 -11.44
CA VAL A 205 -11.35 -12.17 -12.81
C VAL A 205 -10.69 -13.54 -12.84
N ASP A 206 -11.18 -14.41 -13.72
CA ASP A 206 -10.56 -15.72 -13.95
C ASP A 206 -9.26 -15.58 -14.75
N MET A 207 -8.16 -16.06 -14.19
CA MET A 207 -6.82 -15.96 -14.76
C MET A 207 -6.38 -17.22 -15.53
N VAL A 208 -7.23 -18.23 -15.64
CA VAL A 208 -6.94 -19.44 -16.44
C VAL A 208 -6.58 -19.03 -17.88
N ASN A 209 -5.40 -19.45 -18.34
CA ASN A 209 -4.84 -19.13 -19.66
C ASN A 209 -4.61 -17.62 -19.94
N ARG A 210 -4.67 -16.75 -18.92
CA ARG A 210 -4.43 -15.30 -19.08
C ARG A 210 -3.07 -14.85 -18.55
N LEU A 211 -2.41 -15.69 -17.76
CA LEU A 211 -1.07 -15.41 -17.26
C LEU A 211 -0.04 -15.48 -18.39
N GLY A 212 0.90 -14.54 -18.34
CA GLY A 212 2.06 -14.47 -19.22
C GLY A 212 3.14 -15.48 -18.87
N THR A 213 4.22 -15.42 -19.62
CA THR A 213 5.25 -16.46 -19.65
C THR A 213 6.15 -16.51 -18.41
N CYS A 214 6.19 -15.44 -17.59
CA CYS A 214 6.96 -15.38 -16.35
C CYS A 214 6.24 -16.02 -15.15
N ALA A 215 4.95 -16.29 -15.26
CA ALA A 215 4.16 -16.93 -14.22
C ALA A 215 3.99 -18.43 -14.48
N GLY A 216 3.78 -19.17 -13.40
CA GLY A 216 3.41 -20.59 -13.44
C GLY A 216 2.04 -20.78 -14.11
N PRO A 217 1.81 -21.92 -14.78
CA PRO A 217 0.55 -22.17 -15.43
C PRO A 217 -0.57 -22.34 -14.38
N VAL A 218 -1.72 -21.75 -14.67
CA VAL A 218 -2.94 -21.90 -13.88
C VAL A 218 -3.97 -22.67 -14.70
N SER A 219 -4.56 -23.67 -14.08
CA SER A 219 -5.59 -24.54 -14.69
C SER A 219 -6.92 -24.43 -13.96
N SER A 220 -8.00 -24.92 -14.58
CA SER A 220 -9.33 -24.99 -13.99
C SER A 220 -9.40 -25.78 -12.67
N HIS A 221 -8.46 -26.71 -12.47
CA HIS A 221 -8.33 -27.54 -11.26
C HIS A 221 -7.49 -26.89 -10.16
N SER A 222 -6.91 -25.72 -10.43
CA SER A 222 -6.10 -24.99 -9.44
C SER A 222 -7.02 -24.42 -8.35
N PRO A 223 -6.52 -24.31 -7.10
CA PRO A 223 -7.23 -23.60 -6.04
C PRO A 223 -7.67 -22.21 -6.48
N ALA A 224 -8.81 -21.74 -5.95
CA ALA A 224 -9.38 -20.44 -6.30
C ALA A 224 -8.39 -19.29 -6.11
N GLU A 225 -7.59 -19.31 -5.03
CA GLU A 225 -6.57 -18.30 -4.73
C GLU A 225 -5.48 -18.16 -5.82
N LEU A 226 -5.20 -19.26 -6.54
CA LEU A 226 -4.25 -19.28 -7.66
C LEU A 226 -4.93 -19.04 -9.01
N ARG A 227 -6.28 -18.97 -9.02
CA ARG A 227 -7.08 -18.90 -10.24
C ARG A 227 -7.73 -17.55 -10.45
N THR A 228 -8.13 -16.89 -9.39
CA THR A 228 -8.95 -15.68 -9.46
C THR A 228 -8.17 -14.48 -8.95
N MET A 229 -7.97 -13.49 -9.82
CA MET A 229 -7.52 -12.17 -9.42
C MET A 229 -8.75 -11.39 -8.93
N TYR A 230 -8.64 -10.69 -7.82
CA TYR A 230 -9.68 -9.78 -7.36
C TYR A 230 -9.30 -8.33 -7.63
N TYR A 231 -10.25 -7.53 -8.09
CA TYR A 231 -10.10 -6.10 -8.28
C TYR A 231 -11.14 -5.33 -7.47
N THR A 232 -10.71 -4.29 -6.75
CA THR A 232 -11.57 -3.41 -5.96
C THR A 232 -11.25 -1.94 -6.25
N PRO A 233 -12.19 -1.17 -6.84
CA PRO A 233 -12.05 0.27 -6.98
C PRO A 233 -12.36 0.96 -5.64
N CYS A 234 -11.34 1.45 -4.94
CA CYS A 234 -11.49 2.07 -3.62
C CYS A 234 -11.72 3.56 -3.74
N ALA A 235 -12.85 4.06 -3.22
CA ALA A 235 -13.29 5.44 -3.29
C ALA A 235 -13.14 6.20 -1.97
N ASN A 236 -12.61 5.56 -0.92
CA ASN A 236 -12.43 6.18 0.39
C ASN A 236 -11.45 7.35 0.31
N LYS A 237 -11.94 8.56 0.60
CA LYS A 237 -11.14 9.80 0.57
C LYS A 237 -10.16 9.88 1.74
N VAL A 238 -10.53 9.26 2.86
CA VAL A 238 -9.67 9.12 4.04
C VAL A 238 -9.13 7.70 4.04
N VAL A 239 -7.81 7.56 3.96
CA VAL A 239 -7.14 6.26 3.85
C VAL A 239 -7.47 5.36 5.05
N SER A 240 -7.43 5.90 6.27
CA SER A 240 -7.72 5.16 7.51
C SER A 240 -9.16 4.64 7.60
N ASN A 241 -10.08 5.11 6.76
CA ASN A 241 -11.45 4.64 6.73
C ASN A 241 -11.66 3.41 5.86
N PHE A 242 -10.62 2.87 5.19
CA PHE A 242 -10.72 1.71 4.30
C PHE A 242 -11.60 0.58 4.88
N THR A 243 -11.30 0.09 6.08
CA THR A 243 -12.11 -0.97 6.71
C THR A 243 -13.51 -0.49 7.11
N ASN A 244 -13.64 0.74 7.59
CA ASN A 244 -14.92 1.29 8.07
C ASN A 244 -15.89 1.59 6.92
N GLU A 245 -15.38 1.88 5.73
CA GLU A 245 -16.13 2.08 4.50
C GLU A 245 -16.44 0.77 3.75
N GLY A 246 -16.14 -0.37 4.37
CA GLY A 246 -16.58 -1.69 3.90
C GLY A 246 -15.55 -2.45 3.06
N TYR A 247 -14.42 -1.85 2.70
CA TYR A 247 -13.37 -2.53 1.94
C TYR A 247 -12.71 -3.64 2.76
N ARG A 248 -12.49 -4.81 2.17
CA ARG A 248 -11.82 -5.95 2.78
C ARG A 248 -10.80 -6.53 1.81
N LEU A 249 -9.59 -6.82 2.28
CA LEU A 249 -8.60 -7.59 1.56
C LEU A 249 -9.04 -9.07 1.52
N HIS A 250 -8.74 -9.74 0.42
CA HIS A 250 -9.21 -11.09 0.16
C HIS A 250 -8.71 -12.10 1.20
N CYS A 251 -7.47 -11.95 1.68
CA CYS A 251 -6.96 -12.79 2.76
C CYS A 251 -7.83 -12.73 4.03
N ILE A 252 -8.39 -11.55 4.36
CA ILE A 252 -9.26 -11.36 5.53
C ILE A 252 -10.66 -11.95 5.28
N GLU A 253 -11.17 -11.86 4.06
CA GLU A 253 -12.43 -12.50 3.65
C GLU A 253 -12.35 -14.03 3.78
N GLU A 254 -11.19 -14.61 3.47
CA GLU A 254 -10.88 -16.04 3.66
C GLU A 254 -10.56 -16.39 5.13
N GLY A 255 -10.67 -15.44 6.07
CA GLY A 255 -10.42 -15.65 7.49
C GLY A 255 -8.94 -15.82 7.86
N ARG A 256 -8.02 -15.34 7.01
CA ARG A 256 -6.56 -15.41 7.22
C ARG A 256 -6.02 -14.08 7.76
N SER A 257 -5.01 -14.16 8.63
CA SER A 257 -4.34 -13.00 9.23
C SER A 257 -2.83 -13.11 9.04
N PRO A 258 -2.28 -12.69 7.89
CA PRO A 258 -0.84 -12.77 7.61
C PRO A 258 0.00 -12.12 8.71
N GLN A 259 1.04 -12.82 9.17
CA GLN A 259 1.91 -12.34 10.25
C GLN A 259 2.99 -11.38 9.77
N LEU A 260 3.48 -11.57 8.54
CA LEU A 260 4.41 -10.67 7.86
C LEU A 260 3.70 -9.94 6.74
N LEU A 261 3.74 -8.62 6.80
CA LEU A 261 3.29 -7.74 5.76
C LEU A 261 4.50 -7.01 5.16
N VAL A 262 4.66 -7.02 3.84
CA VAL A 262 5.79 -6.38 3.15
C VAL A 262 5.24 -5.29 2.24
N VAL A 263 5.70 -4.05 2.34
CA VAL A 263 5.43 -3.02 1.33
C VAL A 263 6.57 -2.94 0.34
N ILE A 264 6.23 -2.76 -0.94
CA ILE A 264 7.14 -2.38 -2.01
C ILE A 264 6.58 -1.08 -2.60
N THR A 265 7.22 0.07 -2.33
CA THR A 265 6.78 1.34 -2.91
C THR A 265 7.33 1.52 -4.32
N MET A 266 6.49 2.05 -5.22
CA MET A 266 6.77 2.20 -6.64
C MET A 266 6.31 3.58 -7.13
N TYR A 267 7.08 4.23 -7.98
CA TYR A 267 6.71 5.45 -8.71
C TYR A 267 6.68 5.20 -10.22
N ASN A 268 7.85 5.11 -10.87
CA ASN A 268 8.00 4.99 -12.33
C ASN A 268 9.10 4.00 -12.76
N GLU A 269 9.54 3.14 -11.85
CA GLU A 269 10.55 2.11 -12.07
C GLU A 269 10.11 1.12 -13.16
N ASP A 270 11.08 0.55 -13.87
CA ASP A 270 10.84 -0.32 -15.01
C ASP A 270 10.54 -1.79 -14.61
N GLU A 271 10.15 -2.58 -15.61
CA GLU A 271 9.79 -3.98 -15.42
C GLU A 271 10.96 -4.85 -14.94
N VAL A 272 12.20 -4.46 -15.23
CA VAL A 272 13.41 -5.22 -14.84
C VAL A 272 13.66 -5.03 -13.35
N GLU A 273 13.53 -3.80 -12.84
CA GLU A 273 13.61 -3.49 -11.42
C GLU A 273 12.47 -4.14 -10.64
N MET A 274 11.24 -4.07 -11.18
CA MET A 274 10.08 -4.69 -10.55
C MET A 274 10.19 -6.22 -10.49
N TYR A 275 10.55 -6.86 -11.60
CA TYR A 275 10.79 -8.31 -11.64
C TYR A 275 11.90 -8.71 -10.66
N SER A 276 13.01 -7.97 -10.63
CA SER A 276 14.15 -8.27 -9.76
C SER A 276 13.76 -8.19 -8.28
N THR A 277 12.96 -7.19 -7.91
CA THR A 277 12.44 -7.01 -6.54
C THR A 277 11.52 -8.17 -6.15
N LEU A 278 10.47 -8.45 -6.94
CA LEU A 278 9.53 -9.54 -6.66
C LEU A 278 10.21 -10.91 -6.61
N LYS A 279 11.15 -11.18 -7.53
CA LYS A 279 11.96 -12.40 -7.52
C LYS A 279 12.72 -12.54 -6.21
N LYS A 280 13.36 -11.49 -5.71
CA LYS A 280 14.14 -11.53 -4.46
C LYS A 280 13.25 -11.66 -3.23
N VAL A 281 12.05 -11.10 -3.25
CA VAL A 281 11.02 -11.34 -2.23
C VAL A 281 10.59 -12.81 -2.24
N ALA A 282 10.31 -13.40 -3.41
CA ALA A 282 9.95 -14.81 -3.55
C ALA A 282 11.07 -15.76 -3.05
N ASN A 283 12.34 -15.43 -3.30
CA ASN A 283 13.48 -16.16 -2.73
C ASN A 283 13.49 -16.11 -1.20
N ASN A 284 13.15 -14.97 -0.59
CA ASN A 284 13.08 -14.83 0.87
C ASN A 284 11.93 -15.65 1.46
N ILE A 285 10.76 -15.69 0.80
CA ILE A 285 9.63 -16.54 1.19
C ILE A 285 10.04 -18.02 1.17
N GLU A 286 10.72 -18.46 0.11
CA GLU A 286 11.28 -19.82 0.02
C GLU A 286 12.27 -20.11 1.16
N HIS A 287 13.12 -19.14 1.48
CA HIS A 287 14.10 -19.31 2.56
C HIS A 287 13.45 -19.42 3.94
N ILE A 288 12.47 -18.56 4.27
CA ILE A 288 11.71 -18.61 5.52
C ILE A 288 11.06 -19.99 5.67
N LYS A 289 10.37 -20.47 4.62
CA LYS A 289 9.78 -21.81 4.57
C LYS A 289 10.82 -22.90 4.88
N SER A 290 12.01 -22.81 4.27
CA SER A 290 13.08 -23.80 4.47
C SER A 290 13.63 -23.84 5.91
N LYS A 291 13.59 -22.70 6.60
CA LYS A 291 14.11 -22.56 7.98
C LYS A 291 13.08 -22.86 9.06
N LYS A 292 11.80 -23.04 8.70
CA LYS A 292 10.71 -23.33 9.65
C LYS A 292 10.71 -22.32 10.81
N LEU A 293 10.80 -21.03 10.47
CA LEU A 293 10.65 -19.97 11.47
C LEU A 293 9.27 -20.12 12.14
N PRO A 294 9.14 -19.93 13.47
CA PRO A 294 7.86 -20.04 14.16
C PRO A 294 6.77 -19.21 13.50
N GLY A 295 5.62 -19.83 13.19
CA GLY A 295 4.53 -19.17 12.45
C GLY A 295 4.67 -19.23 10.93
N TYR A 296 5.75 -19.80 10.39
CA TYR A 296 5.99 -19.96 8.95
C TYR A 296 6.40 -21.39 8.60
N GLU A 297 5.85 -22.37 9.31
CA GLU A 297 6.11 -23.78 9.05
C GLU A 297 5.20 -24.37 7.95
N GLY A 298 5.69 -25.40 7.28
CA GLY A 298 4.92 -26.19 6.32
C GLY A 298 4.80 -25.55 4.94
N ASP A 299 4.04 -26.24 4.07
CA ASP A 299 3.91 -25.87 2.67
C ASP A 299 3.08 -24.61 2.44
N ASP A 300 2.19 -24.30 3.38
CA ASP A 300 1.30 -23.14 3.38
C ASP A 300 1.88 -21.92 4.11
N SER A 301 3.15 -21.94 4.50
CA SER A 301 3.84 -20.83 5.18
C SER A 301 3.74 -19.49 4.44
N TRP A 302 3.64 -19.52 3.11
CA TRP A 302 3.40 -18.34 2.28
C TRP A 302 2.06 -17.64 2.56
N LYS A 303 1.07 -18.35 3.12
CA LYS A 303 -0.22 -17.76 3.51
C LYS A 303 -0.08 -16.75 4.65
N ASN A 304 1.01 -16.85 5.43
CA ASN A 304 1.34 -15.93 6.52
C ASN A 304 2.18 -14.72 6.06
N ILE A 305 2.42 -14.59 4.76
CA ILE A 305 3.18 -13.48 4.17
C ILE A 305 2.31 -12.81 3.11
N LEU A 306 2.09 -11.50 3.24
CA LEU A 306 1.40 -10.67 2.26
C LEU A 306 2.35 -9.58 1.72
N VAL A 307 2.44 -9.47 0.40
CA VAL A 307 3.28 -8.47 -0.28
C VAL A 307 2.37 -7.40 -0.90
N CYS A 308 2.50 -6.16 -0.46
CA CYS A 308 1.78 -5.01 -0.95
C CYS A 308 2.68 -4.16 -1.84
N VAL A 309 2.43 -4.13 -3.14
CA VAL A 309 3.07 -3.20 -4.07
C VAL A 309 2.18 -1.95 -4.13
N VAL A 310 2.70 -0.78 -3.73
CA VAL A 310 1.94 0.47 -3.73
C VAL A 310 2.54 1.46 -4.74
N SER A 311 1.79 1.73 -5.81
CA SER A 311 2.20 2.60 -6.92
C SER A 311 1.65 4.01 -6.79
N ASP A 312 2.55 5.00 -6.86
CA ASP A 312 2.26 6.42 -6.62
C ASP A 312 1.77 7.18 -7.86
N GLY A 313 0.57 6.82 -8.30
CA GLY A 313 -0.19 7.52 -9.33
C GLY A 313 -0.28 6.74 -10.64
N ARG A 314 -1.52 6.50 -11.09
CA ARG A 314 -1.86 5.71 -12.28
C ARG A 314 -1.16 6.20 -13.53
N THR A 315 -1.13 7.52 -13.76
CA THR A 315 -0.50 8.13 -14.94
C THR A 315 1.02 8.17 -14.86
N LYS A 316 1.61 7.91 -13.68
CA LYS A 316 3.06 7.95 -13.44
C LYS A 316 3.70 6.57 -13.56
N ALA A 317 2.92 5.52 -13.29
CA ALA A 317 3.36 4.14 -13.41
C ALA A 317 3.91 3.83 -14.80
N ASN A 318 5.03 3.12 -14.83
CA ASN A 318 5.68 2.68 -16.07
C ASN A 318 4.81 1.65 -16.81
N LYS A 319 4.63 1.84 -18.12
CA LYS A 319 3.81 0.95 -18.96
C LYS A 319 4.37 -0.47 -19.06
N GLY A 320 5.69 -0.62 -19.13
CA GLY A 320 6.37 -1.92 -19.12
C GLY A 320 6.12 -2.66 -17.81
N THR A 321 6.20 -1.95 -16.69
CA THR A 321 5.90 -2.50 -15.36
C THR A 321 4.44 -2.94 -15.25
N LEU A 322 3.48 -2.14 -15.71
CA LEU A 322 2.07 -2.53 -15.73
C LEU A 322 1.82 -3.74 -16.63
N ALA A 323 2.49 -3.82 -17.79
CA ALA A 323 2.42 -5.00 -18.66
C ALA A 323 2.98 -6.25 -17.97
N PHE A 324 4.11 -6.14 -17.28
CA PHE A 324 4.66 -7.23 -16.48
C PHE A 324 3.72 -7.65 -15.33
N LEU A 325 3.11 -6.70 -14.63
CA LEU A 325 2.16 -6.97 -13.54
C LEU A 325 0.90 -7.68 -14.06
N ARG A 326 0.45 -7.33 -15.28
CA ARG A 326 -0.62 -8.05 -15.98
C ARG A 326 -0.20 -9.47 -16.32
N ASP A 327 1.01 -9.65 -16.85
CA ASP A 327 1.55 -10.97 -17.20
C ASP A 327 1.66 -11.90 -15.97
N VAL A 328 1.94 -11.37 -14.77
CA VAL A 328 1.98 -12.19 -13.55
C VAL A 328 0.65 -12.27 -12.81
N GLY A 329 -0.38 -11.58 -13.33
CA GLY A 329 -1.78 -11.71 -12.91
C GLY A 329 -2.23 -10.79 -11.78
N VAL A 330 -1.46 -9.77 -11.42
CA VAL A 330 -1.81 -8.80 -10.36
C VAL A 330 -2.28 -7.46 -10.91
N PHE A 331 -2.59 -7.39 -12.20
CA PHE A 331 -3.14 -6.19 -12.84
C PHE A 331 -4.00 -6.59 -14.05
N ASP A 332 -5.15 -5.95 -14.22
CA ASP A 332 -5.99 -6.11 -15.41
C ASP A 332 -6.59 -4.75 -15.79
N GLU A 333 -6.14 -4.22 -16.93
CA GLU A 333 -6.50 -2.88 -17.39
C GLU A 333 -7.98 -2.80 -17.79
N ASP A 334 -8.55 -3.86 -18.37
CA ASP A 334 -9.96 -3.91 -18.75
C ASP A 334 -10.85 -3.92 -17.51
N ALA A 335 -10.51 -4.73 -16.51
CA ALA A 335 -11.23 -4.77 -15.23
C ALA A 335 -11.19 -3.38 -14.57
N MET A 336 -10.03 -2.74 -14.56
CA MET A 336 -9.87 -1.39 -14.05
C MET A 336 -10.80 -0.40 -14.76
N ASN A 337 -10.68 -0.31 -16.08
CA ASN A 337 -11.35 0.69 -16.90
C ASN A 337 -12.87 0.51 -16.92
N ILE A 338 -13.37 -0.73 -16.92
CA ILE A 338 -14.81 -1.02 -16.95
C ILE A 338 -15.42 -0.82 -15.55
N MET A 339 -14.79 -1.35 -14.50
CA MET A 339 -15.44 -1.33 -13.18
C MET A 339 -15.30 0.01 -12.46
N MET A 340 -14.28 0.83 -12.78
CA MET A 340 -14.14 2.18 -12.20
C MET A 340 -15.23 3.16 -12.64
N VAL A 341 -15.95 2.89 -13.74
CA VAL A 341 -16.95 3.82 -14.28
C VAL A 341 -18.01 4.15 -13.24
N GLY A 342 -18.19 5.44 -12.97
CA GLY A 342 -19.13 5.90 -11.95
C GLY A 342 -18.63 5.74 -10.51
N VAL A 343 -17.34 5.52 -10.29
CA VAL A 343 -16.72 5.50 -8.95
C VAL A 343 -15.65 6.59 -8.90
N ASP A 344 -15.64 7.39 -7.84
CA ASP A 344 -14.61 8.42 -7.56
C ASP A 344 -13.36 7.74 -6.96
N VAL A 345 -12.68 6.92 -7.76
CA VAL A 345 -11.60 6.04 -7.30
C VAL A 345 -10.41 6.84 -6.79
N GLN A 346 -9.97 6.52 -5.58
CA GLN A 346 -8.74 7.03 -4.97
C GLN A 346 -7.59 6.02 -5.11
N CYS A 347 -7.90 4.72 -5.09
CA CYS A 347 -6.92 3.65 -5.29
C CYS A 347 -7.55 2.41 -5.93
N HIS A 348 -6.87 1.83 -6.90
CA HIS A 348 -7.22 0.56 -7.52
C HIS A 348 -6.47 -0.57 -6.82
N VAL A 349 -7.19 -1.49 -6.16
CA VAL A 349 -6.59 -2.60 -5.43
C VAL A 349 -6.80 -3.90 -6.20
N PHE A 350 -5.72 -4.54 -6.61
CA PHE A 350 -5.70 -5.85 -7.25
C PHE A 350 -5.07 -6.86 -6.31
N GLU A 351 -5.65 -8.05 -6.20
CA GLU A 351 -5.17 -9.10 -5.30
C GLU A 351 -5.07 -10.42 -6.08
N PHE A 352 -3.89 -11.05 -6.06
CA PHE A 352 -3.67 -12.35 -6.69
C PHE A 352 -2.52 -13.11 -6.04
N CYS A 353 -2.59 -14.44 -6.04
CA CYS A 353 -1.50 -15.28 -5.57
C CYS A 353 -0.56 -15.62 -6.73
N VAL A 354 0.52 -14.85 -6.85
CA VAL A 354 1.51 -14.99 -7.92
C VAL A 354 2.39 -16.21 -7.69
N GLN A 355 2.63 -16.99 -8.75
CA GLN A 355 3.62 -18.06 -8.74
C GLN A 355 4.67 -17.81 -9.82
N LEU A 356 5.75 -17.08 -9.50
CA LEU A 356 6.80 -16.74 -10.46
C LEU A 356 7.65 -17.96 -10.85
N LYS A 357 8.08 -18.02 -12.11
CA LYS A 357 9.14 -18.93 -12.55
C LYS A 357 10.51 -18.44 -12.07
N LYS A 358 11.43 -19.38 -11.85
CA LYS A 358 12.80 -19.09 -11.41
C LYS A 358 13.69 -18.73 -12.59
N GLY A 359 14.33 -17.57 -12.58
CA GLY A 359 15.32 -17.17 -13.59
C GLY A 359 16.26 -16.08 -13.06
N LYS A 360 17.42 -15.89 -13.69
CA LYS A 360 18.32 -14.78 -13.30
C LYS A 360 17.74 -13.44 -13.72
N ASP A 361 17.15 -13.40 -14.91
CA ASP A 361 16.42 -12.27 -15.49
C ASP A 361 15.05 -12.74 -15.99
N ILE A 362 14.34 -11.87 -16.72
CA ILE A 362 13.03 -12.15 -17.31
C ILE A 362 13.14 -13.25 -18.38
N ALA A 363 14.17 -13.22 -19.23
CA ALA A 363 14.34 -14.19 -20.31
C ALA A 363 14.58 -15.60 -19.78
N ASP A 364 15.44 -15.75 -18.77
CA ASP A 364 15.68 -17.01 -18.07
C ASP A 364 14.40 -17.52 -17.37
N SER A 365 13.61 -16.61 -16.81
CA SER A 365 12.34 -16.94 -16.13
C SER A 365 11.35 -17.61 -17.08
N ILE A 366 11.21 -17.03 -18.28
CA ILE A 366 10.31 -17.51 -19.33
C ILE A 366 10.61 -18.96 -19.70
N ALA A 367 11.90 -19.30 -19.84
CA ALA A 367 12.37 -20.62 -20.21
C ALA A 367 12.31 -21.66 -19.07
N SER A 368 12.14 -21.20 -17.82
CA SER A 368 12.24 -22.06 -16.64
C SER A 368 11.00 -22.89 -16.39
N LYS A 369 11.22 -24.12 -15.92
CA LYS A 369 10.17 -25.02 -15.42
C LYS A 369 10.04 -25.00 -13.89
N HIS A 370 11.00 -24.38 -13.20
CA HIS A 370 10.99 -24.32 -11.75
C HIS A 370 10.24 -23.09 -11.28
N LEU A 371 9.40 -23.28 -10.26
CA LEU A 371 8.56 -22.23 -9.69
C LEU A 371 9.06 -21.83 -8.31
N TYR A 372 8.90 -20.56 -7.98
CA TYR A 372 8.93 -20.10 -6.61
C TYR A 372 7.68 -20.58 -5.85
N PRO A 373 7.71 -20.57 -4.50
CA PRO A 373 6.50 -20.72 -3.71
C PRO A 373 5.45 -19.67 -4.10
N PRO A 374 4.15 -19.97 -3.94
CA PRO A 374 3.12 -18.97 -4.14
C PRO A 374 3.38 -17.73 -3.27
N THR A 375 3.10 -16.55 -3.82
CA THR A 375 3.31 -15.26 -3.16
C THR A 375 2.04 -14.45 -3.27
N GLN A 376 1.43 -14.14 -2.13
CA GLN A 376 0.23 -13.30 -2.10
C GLN A 376 0.63 -11.86 -2.37
N VAL A 377 0.08 -11.29 -3.44
CA VAL A 377 0.38 -9.92 -3.83
C VAL A 377 -0.91 -9.10 -3.83
N VAL A 378 -0.84 -7.95 -3.17
CA VAL A 378 -1.78 -6.84 -3.32
C VAL A 378 -1.06 -5.77 -4.13
N PHE A 379 -1.56 -5.45 -5.31
CA PHE A 379 -1.10 -4.30 -6.08
C PHE A 379 -2.10 -3.15 -5.90
N ALA A 380 -1.67 -2.10 -5.21
CA ALA A 380 -2.44 -0.89 -4.95
C ALA A 380 -1.93 0.24 -5.84
N LEU A 381 -2.69 0.56 -6.89
CA LEU A 381 -2.38 1.63 -7.84
C LEU A 381 -3.19 2.88 -7.46
N LYS A 382 -2.53 3.90 -6.90
CA LYS A 382 -3.21 5.15 -6.54
C LYS A 382 -3.67 5.89 -7.79
N GLU A 383 -4.87 6.47 -7.76
CA GLU A 383 -5.37 7.22 -8.93
C GLU A 383 -4.53 8.48 -9.16
N HIS A 384 -4.13 9.15 -8.08
CA HIS A 384 -3.32 10.36 -8.11
C HIS A 384 -1.97 10.16 -7.42
N ASN A 385 -0.97 10.90 -7.88
CA ASN A 385 0.31 10.99 -7.19
C ASN A 385 0.15 11.85 -5.92
N ALA A 386 0.63 11.32 -4.80
CA ALA A 386 0.61 11.99 -3.50
C ALA A 386 1.89 11.74 -2.69
N GLY A 387 2.94 11.22 -3.34
CA GLY A 387 4.24 10.95 -2.73
C GLY A 387 4.32 9.61 -1.99
N LYS A 388 5.56 9.22 -1.66
CA LYS A 388 5.91 7.98 -0.95
C LYS A 388 5.26 7.88 0.43
N LEU A 389 5.22 8.99 1.18
CA LEU A 389 4.64 9.01 2.52
C LEU A 389 3.14 8.66 2.50
N ASN A 390 2.39 9.13 1.49
CA ASN A 390 0.99 8.72 1.31
C ASN A 390 0.87 7.26 0.85
N SER A 391 1.82 6.72 0.08
CA SER A 391 1.86 5.28 -0.22
C SER A 391 2.05 4.44 1.06
N HIS A 392 2.87 4.91 2.00
CA HIS A 392 2.97 4.31 3.33
C HIS A 392 1.68 4.45 4.15
N GLU A 393 0.91 5.52 3.96
CA GLU A 393 -0.38 5.69 4.62
C GLU A 393 -1.38 4.59 4.20
N TRP A 394 -1.48 4.28 2.91
CA TRP A 394 -2.28 3.15 2.41
C TRP A 394 -1.80 1.83 3.02
N TYR A 395 -0.50 1.64 3.08
CA TYR A 395 0.07 0.45 3.67
C TYR A 395 -0.23 0.30 5.17
N PHE A 396 0.08 1.31 5.99
CA PHE A 396 0.00 1.21 7.44
C PHE A 396 -1.40 1.48 8.01
N ASN A 397 -2.09 2.51 7.52
CA ASN A 397 -3.36 2.97 8.08
C ASN A 397 -4.58 2.32 7.43
N ALA A 398 -4.44 1.73 6.23
CA ALA A 398 -5.50 0.91 5.62
C ALA A 398 -5.21 -0.59 5.74
N PHE A 399 -4.16 -1.09 5.07
CA PHE A 399 -3.95 -2.54 4.95
C PHE A 399 -3.44 -3.18 6.25
N ALA A 400 -2.39 -2.64 6.86
CA ALA A 400 -1.85 -3.16 8.11
C ALA A 400 -2.84 -3.00 9.28
N GLU A 401 -3.61 -1.91 9.31
CA GLU A 401 -4.65 -1.72 10.33
C GLU A 401 -5.78 -2.76 10.18
N GLN A 402 -6.07 -3.22 8.97
CA GLN A 402 -7.01 -4.32 8.75
C GLN A 402 -6.44 -5.69 9.12
N ILE A 403 -5.18 -5.96 8.75
CA ILE A 403 -4.54 -7.27 8.93
C ILE A 403 -4.05 -7.49 10.36
N GLN A 404 -3.62 -6.42 11.05
CA GLN A 404 -2.90 -6.48 12.32
C GLN A 404 -1.70 -7.48 12.27
N PRO A 405 -0.73 -7.29 11.36
CA PRO A 405 0.43 -8.18 11.26
C PRO A 405 1.33 -8.07 12.50
N GLU A 406 2.17 -9.07 12.77
CA GLU A 406 3.21 -8.95 13.81
C GLU A 406 4.39 -8.11 13.30
N TYR A 407 4.75 -8.29 12.03
CA TYR A 407 5.90 -7.65 11.39
C TYR A 407 5.52 -6.93 10.10
N THR A 408 6.08 -5.74 9.92
CA THR A 408 6.00 -4.95 8.69
C THR A 408 7.40 -4.75 8.11
N VAL A 409 7.58 -4.94 6.81
CA VAL A 409 8.85 -4.72 6.10
C VAL A 409 8.65 -3.66 5.02
N LEU A 410 9.57 -2.71 4.91
CA LEU A 410 9.57 -1.66 3.90
C LEU A 410 10.63 -1.95 2.84
N LEU A 411 10.21 -1.88 1.59
CA LEU A 411 11.04 -2.00 0.39
C LEU A 411 10.66 -0.93 -0.63
N ASP A 412 11.63 -0.59 -1.47
CA ASP A 412 11.42 0.16 -2.70
C ASP A 412 11.63 -0.77 -3.90
N VAL A 413 10.94 -0.49 -5.02
CA VAL A 413 11.29 -1.13 -6.30
C VAL A 413 12.75 -0.83 -6.64
N GLY A 414 13.46 -1.85 -7.13
CA GLY A 414 14.90 -1.82 -7.36
C GLY A 414 15.72 -2.38 -6.19
N THR A 415 15.15 -2.48 -4.99
CA THR A 415 15.83 -3.10 -3.84
C THR A 415 15.83 -4.61 -3.96
N MET A 416 17.01 -5.22 -3.92
CA MET A 416 17.21 -6.67 -4.05
C MET A 416 17.63 -7.31 -2.72
N PRO A 417 16.69 -7.69 -1.83
CA PRO A 417 17.04 -8.34 -0.57
C PRO A 417 17.81 -9.65 -0.83
N THR A 418 18.88 -9.87 -0.07
CA THR A 418 19.60 -11.15 -0.12
C THR A 418 18.68 -12.29 0.34
N ALA A 419 18.98 -13.54 -0.02
CA ALA A 419 18.06 -14.67 0.19
C ALA A 419 17.69 -14.92 1.67
N ARG A 420 18.51 -14.43 2.61
CA ARG A 420 18.33 -14.60 4.06
C ARG A 420 17.79 -13.34 4.74
N ALA A 421 17.57 -12.26 4.00
CA ALA A 421 17.41 -10.93 4.57
C ALA A 421 16.16 -10.83 5.46
N PHE A 422 14.99 -11.27 4.97
CA PHE A 422 13.76 -11.26 5.78
C PHE A 422 13.88 -12.16 7.00
N TYR A 423 14.46 -13.36 6.83
CA TYR A 423 14.68 -14.27 7.95
C TYR A 423 15.54 -13.63 9.05
N LEU A 424 16.61 -12.92 8.68
CA LEU A 424 17.49 -12.26 9.67
C LEU A 424 16.79 -11.10 10.38
N LEU A 425 16.04 -10.26 9.65
CA LEU A 425 15.27 -9.16 10.25
C LEU A 425 14.24 -9.67 11.26
N LEU A 426 13.50 -10.72 10.90
CA LEU A 426 12.49 -11.33 11.77
C LEU A 426 13.16 -12.08 12.93
N ALA A 427 14.22 -12.84 12.68
CA ALA A 427 14.92 -13.59 13.72
C ALA A 427 15.49 -12.68 14.81
N ALA A 428 16.01 -11.49 14.47
CA ALA A 428 16.46 -10.51 15.45
C ALA A 428 15.32 -10.07 16.39
N MET A 429 14.13 -9.80 15.84
CA MET A 429 12.95 -9.46 16.63
C MET A 429 12.38 -10.66 17.41
N GLU A 430 12.42 -11.88 16.87
CA GLU A 430 11.99 -13.09 17.58
C GLU A 430 12.92 -13.46 18.74
N LEU A 431 14.23 -13.25 18.58
CA LEU A 431 15.23 -13.51 19.63
C LEU A 431 15.12 -12.54 20.80
N ASP A 432 14.83 -11.26 20.52
CA ASP A 432 14.63 -10.23 21.53
C ASP A 432 13.27 -9.53 21.35
N PRO A 433 12.27 -9.85 22.19
CA PRO A 433 10.97 -9.19 22.17
C PRO A 433 10.99 -7.68 22.43
N GLN A 434 12.09 -7.13 22.93
CA GLN A 434 12.29 -5.70 23.13
C GLN A 434 12.63 -4.97 21.83
N VAL A 435 13.12 -5.67 20.81
CA VAL A 435 13.44 -5.08 19.51
C VAL A 435 12.15 -4.78 18.76
N GLY A 436 11.94 -3.49 18.49
CA GLY A 436 10.78 -2.95 17.80
C GLY A 436 11.04 -2.59 16.33
N GLY A 437 12.31 -2.44 15.94
CA GLY A 437 12.69 -2.15 14.56
C GLY A 437 14.07 -2.71 14.22
N THR A 438 14.25 -3.14 12.98
CA THR A 438 15.50 -3.68 12.47
C THR A 438 15.79 -3.17 11.06
N CYS A 439 17.06 -3.04 10.70
CA CYS A 439 17.44 -2.81 9.30
C CYS A 439 18.64 -3.66 8.89
N GLY A 440 18.80 -3.83 7.58
CA GLY A 440 19.99 -4.41 7.02
C GLY A 440 20.94 -3.36 6.46
N GLU A 441 22.12 -3.81 6.07
CA GLU A 441 23.00 -3.04 5.21
C GLU A 441 22.42 -2.99 3.79
N ILE A 442 22.41 -1.79 3.20
CA ILE A 442 22.12 -1.59 1.78
C ILE A 442 23.42 -1.32 1.04
N ALA A 443 23.58 -1.89 -0.15
CA ALA A 443 24.70 -1.61 -1.01
C ALA A 443 24.24 -1.54 -2.47
N VAL A 444 24.96 -0.77 -3.27
CA VAL A 444 24.79 -0.78 -4.73
C VAL A 444 25.27 -2.14 -5.26
N ASP A 445 24.52 -2.75 -6.18
CA ASP A 445 24.85 -4.08 -6.74
C ASP A 445 26.21 -4.11 -7.43
N ARG A 446 26.52 -3.08 -8.23
CA ARG A 446 27.77 -2.98 -9.01
C ARG A 446 28.46 -1.63 -8.81
N PRO A 447 29.09 -1.39 -7.64
CA PRO A 447 29.72 -0.10 -7.37
C PRO A 447 31.03 0.05 -8.15
N ILE A 448 31.81 -1.03 -8.28
CA ILE A 448 33.20 -1.03 -8.77
C ILE A 448 33.38 -0.35 -10.14
N PRO A 449 32.58 -0.65 -11.19
CA PRO A 449 32.74 -0.01 -12.49
C PRO A 449 32.56 1.52 -12.46
N HIS A 450 31.90 2.04 -11.42
CA HIS A 450 31.56 3.45 -11.28
C HIS A 450 32.38 4.17 -10.19
N LEU A 451 33.24 3.45 -9.43
CA LEU A 451 34.09 4.04 -8.38
C LEU A 451 35.18 4.98 -8.93
N CYS A 452 35.45 4.96 -10.24
CA CYS A 452 36.31 5.97 -10.87
C CYS A 452 35.66 7.36 -10.87
N ASN A 453 34.34 7.45 -10.71
CA ASN A 453 33.64 8.71 -10.47
C ASN A 453 33.74 9.04 -8.98
N TRP A 454 34.37 10.17 -8.66
CA TRP A 454 34.63 10.59 -7.29
C TRP A 454 33.34 10.81 -6.47
N VAL A 455 32.25 11.25 -7.09
CA VAL A 455 30.95 11.45 -6.41
C VAL A 455 30.38 10.12 -5.96
N ILE A 456 30.38 9.14 -6.87
CA ILE A 456 29.86 7.79 -6.59
C ILE A 456 30.73 7.10 -5.54
N ALA A 457 32.06 7.25 -5.63
CA ALA A 457 32.98 6.72 -4.65
C ALA A 457 32.78 7.36 -3.25
N ALA A 458 32.58 8.67 -3.19
CA ALA A 458 32.32 9.40 -1.94
C ALA A 458 31.01 8.93 -1.28
N GLN A 459 29.92 8.85 -2.05
CA GLN A 459 28.62 8.36 -1.55
C GLN A 459 28.71 6.92 -1.03
N HIS A 460 29.39 6.04 -1.78
CA HIS A 460 29.56 4.65 -1.36
C HIS A 460 30.42 4.53 -0.09
N PHE A 461 31.50 5.33 0.01
CA PHE A 461 32.33 5.39 1.20
C PHE A 461 31.53 5.88 2.41
N GLU A 462 30.83 7.00 2.29
CA GLU A 462 30.01 7.61 3.33
C GLU A 462 28.97 6.61 3.86
N TYR A 463 28.22 5.96 2.97
CA TYR A 463 27.21 4.98 3.36
C TYR A 463 27.82 3.78 4.08
N LYS A 464 28.92 3.22 3.55
CA LYS A 464 29.57 2.03 4.11
C LYS A 464 30.15 2.32 5.50
N ILE A 465 30.77 3.48 5.67
CA ILE A 465 31.33 3.95 6.94
C ILE A 465 30.22 4.18 7.95
N SER A 466 29.14 4.88 7.58
CA SER A 466 28.03 5.12 8.50
C SER A 466 27.35 3.82 8.93
N ASN A 467 27.21 2.84 8.03
CA ASN A 467 26.65 1.55 8.40
C ASN A 467 27.55 0.73 9.34
N ILE A 468 28.86 0.71 9.10
CA ILE A 468 29.81 -0.06 9.93
C ILE A 468 30.08 0.60 11.28
N MET A 469 30.22 1.92 11.33
CA MET A 469 30.58 2.63 12.56
C MET A 469 29.35 3.15 13.29
N ASP A 470 28.59 4.05 12.66
CA ASP A 470 27.49 4.76 13.33
C ASP A 470 26.37 3.80 13.70
N LYS A 471 25.80 3.08 12.73
CA LYS A 471 24.68 2.15 12.99
C LYS A 471 25.04 1.02 13.93
N SER A 472 26.26 0.50 13.84
CA SER A 472 26.71 -0.56 14.76
C SER A 472 26.85 -0.03 16.19
N LEU A 473 27.38 1.18 16.38
CA LEU A 473 27.45 1.82 17.70
C LEU A 473 26.06 2.15 18.24
N GLU A 474 25.21 2.72 17.40
CA GLU A 474 23.79 3.00 17.65
C GLU A 474 23.03 1.73 18.11
N SER A 475 23.19 0.63 17.39
CA SER A 475 22.60 -0.68 17.73
C SER A 475 23.05 -1.18 19.11
N VAL A 476 24.31 -0.97 19.50
CA VAL A 476 24.82 -1.30 20.86
C VAL A 476 24.08 -0.51 21.96
N PHE A 477 23.69 0.74 21.69
CA PHE A 477 22.87 1.54 22.61
C PHE A 477 21.37 1.28 22.50
N GLY A 478 20.95 0.37 21.60
CA GLY A 478 19.55 0.04 21.35
C GLY A 478 18.77 1.16 20.65
N PHE A 479 19.46 2.13 20.03
CA PHE A 479 18.86 3.24 19.30
C PHE A 479 19.54 3.41 17.95
N ILE A 480 18.78 3.31 16.87
CA ILE A 480 19.25 3.65 15.51
C ILE A 480 18.61 4.98 15.12
N SER A 481 19.42 5.92 14.65
CA SER A 481 18.95 7.27 14.32
C SER A 481 18.03 7.29 13.11
N VAL A 482 18.31 6.43 12.13
CA VAL A 482 17.54 6.29 10.90
C VAL A 482 17.51 4.83 10.45
N LEU A 483 16.32 4.23 10.42
CA LEU A 483 16.08 2.98 9.70
C LEU A 483 15.71 3.35 8.26
N PRO A 484 16.49 2.88 7.25
CA PRO A 484 16.24 3.28 5.87
C PRO A 484 14.85 2.89 5.39
N GLY A 485 14.11 3.82 4.77
CA GLY A 485 12.82 3.52 4.17
C GLY A 485 12.87 2.48 3.03
N ALA A 486 14.06 2.25 2.44
CA ALA A 486 14.25 1.29 1.34
C ALA A 486 14.49 -0.16 1.79
N PHE A 487 14.95 -0.40 3.03
CA PHE A 487 15.12 -1.76 3.59
C PHE A 487 15.12 -1.74 5.11
N SER A 488 13.94 -1.82 5.71
CA SER A 488 13.77 -1.90 7.16
C SER A 488 12.57 -2.75 7.54
N ALA A 489 12.53 -3.21 8.78
CA ALA A 489 11.40 -3.90 9.36
C ALA A 489 11.04 -3.31 10.71
N TYR A 490 9.76 -3.40 11.04
CA TYR A 490 9.23 -2.99 12.32
C TYR A 490 8.31 -4.07 12.84
N ARG A 491 8.30 -4.21 14.15
CA ARG A 491 7.24 -4.90 14.87
C ARG A 491 6.03 -3.97 14.86
N TYR A 492 4.93 -4.39 14.25
CA TYR A 492 3.79 -3.50 14.00
C TYR A 492 3.22 -2.92 15.30
N LYS A 493 3.10 -3.74 16.35
CA LYS A 493 2.67 -3.27 17.68
C LYS A 493 3.57 -2.19 18.27
N ALA A 494 4.85 -2.10 17.88
CA ALA A 494 5.80 -1.09 18.35
C ALA A 494 5.59 0.28 17.70
N ILE A 495 5.11 0.32 16.46
CA ILE A 495 4.86 1.56 15.71
C ILE A 495 3.37 1.98 15.68
N ARG A 496 2.44 1.04 15.88
CA ARG A 496 0.99 1.33 15.87
C ARG A 496 0.59 2.35 16.94
N GLY A 497 -0.20 3.34 16.54
CA GLY A 497 -0.70 4.41 17.40
C GLY A 497 0.13 5.70 17.29
N PRO A 498 0.57 6.31 18.40
CA PRO A 498 1.28 7.59 18.37
C PRO A 498 2.48 7.66 17.41
N PRO A 499 3.34 6.63 17.27
CA PRO A 499 4.46 6.71 16.34
C PRO A 499 4.03 6.89 14.88
N LEU A 500 3.06 6.10 14.39
CA LEU A 500 2.50 6.29 13.05
C LEU A 500 1.76 7.63 12.89
N GLN A 501 1.06 8.11 13.92
CA GLN A 501 0.41 9.43 13.87
C GLN A 501 1.44 10.56 13.71
N ALA A 502 2.55 10.47 14.43
CA ALA A 502 3.66 11.40 14.30
C ALA A 502 4.32 11.29 12.92
N TYR A 503 4.51 10.07 12.40
CA TYR A 503 5.09 9.83 11.06
C TYR A 503 4.27 10.47 9.93
N PHE A 504 2.93 10.38 10.00
CA PHE A 504 2.04 10.96 8.98
C PHE A 504 1.61 12.41 9.26
N LYS A 505 2.21 13.09 10.25
CA LYS A 505 1.79 14.45 10.63
C LYS A 505 1.93 15.46 9.48
N SER A 506 2.96 15.31 8.64
CA SER A 506 3.16 16.19 7.48
C SER A 506 2.11 16.03 6.38
N LEU A 507 1.38 14.90 6.33
CA LEU A 507 0.24 14.70 5.43
C LEU A 507 -1.04 15.36 5.97
N THR A 508 -1.17 15.43 7.29
CA THR A 508 -2.39 15.90 7.96
C THR A 508 -2.34 17.36 8.37
N THR A 509 -1.15 17.93 8.49
CA THR A 509 -0.93 19.33 8.92
C THR A 509 -0.34 20.14 7.77
N PRO A 510 -0.97 21.25 7.34
CA PRO A 510 -0.40 22.14 6.34
C PRO A 510 0.98 22.67 6.75
N MET A 511 1.91 22.76 5.79
CA MET A 511 3.29 23.21 6.08
C MET A 511 3.38 24.59 6.73
N HIS A 512 2.45 25.50 6.41
CA HIS A 512 2.42 26.84 7.01
C HIS A 512 2.10 26.82 8.52
N GLU A 513 1.40 25.78 9.00
CA GLU A 513 1.06 25.61 10.42
C GLU A 513 2.19 24.93 11.21
N LEU A 514 3.00 24.09 10.56
CA LEU A 514 4.17 23.43 11.18
C LEU A 514 5.29 24.43 11.50
N GLY A 515 5.41 25.51 10.72
CA GLY A 515 6.54 26.44 10.81
C GLY A 515 7.85 25.82 10.32
N ALA A 516 8.88 26.67 10.16
CA ALA A 516 10.14 26.26 9.52
C ALA A 516 10.89 25.15 10.29
N PHE A 517 10.91 25.23 11.62
CA PHE A 517 11.64 24.27 12.46
C PHE A 517 11.02 22.87 12.39
N GLN A 518 9.70 22.79 12.58
CA GLN A 518 9.01 21.50 12.53
C GLN A 518 8.96 20.97 11.10
N GLY A 519 8.75 21.84 10.10
CA GLY A 519 8.87 21.47 8.69
C GLY A 519 10.22 20.83 8.35
N ASN A 520 11.34 21.39 8.83
CA ASN A 520 12.68 20.83 8.61
C ASN A 520 12.87 19.46 9.28
N MET A 521 12.28 19.24 10.46
CA MET A 521 12.28 17.92 11.11
C MET A 521 11.56 16.87 10.26
N TYR A 522 10.47 17.26 9.60
CA TYR A 522 9.65 16.39 8.76
C TYR A 522 10.21 16.15 7.36
N LEU A 523 11.31 16.81 6.96
CA LEU A 523 12.06 16.48 5.73
C LEU A 523 12.85 15.17 5.84
N ALA A 524 13.06 14.68 7.06
CA ALA A 524 13.74 13.42 7.33
C ALA A 524 12.76 12.46 8.03
N GLU A 525 11.65 12.14 7.37
CA GLU A 525 10.55 11.38 7.95
C GLU A 525 10.97 10.00 8.48
N ASP A 526 11.96 9.37 7.85
CA ASP A 526 12.53 8.07 8.27
C ASP A 526 13.09 8.11 9.71
N ARG A 527 13.48 9.28 10.21
CA ARG A 527 13.96 9.47 11.59
C ARG A 527 12.84 9.47 12.62
N ILE A 528 11.62 9.82 12.19
CA ILE A 528 10.49 10.05 13.09
C ILE A 528 10.06 8.74 13.74
N LEU A 529 9.92 7.67 12.96
CA LEU A 529 9.55 6.37 13.51
C LEU A 529 10.58 5.85 14.50
N CYS A 530 11.87 6.03 14.21
CA CYS A 530 12.96 5.61 15.09
C CYS A 530 12.91 6.36 16.44
N PHE A 531 12.75 7.68 16.37
CA PHE A 531 12.62 8.53 17.55
C PHE A 531 11.37 8.19 18.36
N GLU A 532 10.21 8.10 17.73
CA GLU A 532 8.93 7.84 18.40
C GLU A 532 8.85 6.45 19.01
N LEU A 533 9.55 5.47 18.42
CA LEU A 533 9.66 4.13 18.96
C LEU A 533 10.49 4.11 20.24
N LEU A 534 11.63 4.81 20.26
CA LEU A 534 12.47 4.97 21.46
C LEU A 534 11.75 5.79 22.55
N ALA A 535 11.13 6.90 22.18
CA ALA A 535 10.48 7.84 23.09
C ALA A 535 9.08 7.38 23.54
N ARG A 536 8.63 6.18 23.12
CA ARG A 536 7.27 5.72 23.36
C ARG A 536 6.96 5.59 24.85
N LYS A 537 6.00 6.38 25.31
CA LYS A 537 5.59 6.43 26.72
C LYS A 537 5.22 5.05 27.27
N GLY A 538 5.84 4.68 28.39
CA GLY A 538 5.56 3.43 29.11
C GLY A 538 6.02 2.16 28.38
N GLN A 539 6.79 2.30 27.31
CA GLN A 539 7.41 1.21 26.56
C GLN A 539 8.93 1.35 26.62
N ARG A 540 9.64 0.28 26.25
CA ARG A 540 11.11 0.23 26.29
C ARG A 540 11.67 -0.36 25.00
N TRP A 541 11.09 -0.02 23.86
CA TRP A 541 11.52 -0.60 22.58
C TRP A 541 12.97 -0.22 22.26
N THR A 542 13.70 -1.16 21.69
CA THR A 542 15.05 -0.97 21.13
C THR A 542 15.04 -1.23 19.63
N MET A 543 16.14 -0.89 18.95
CA MET A 543 16.34 -1.13 17.53
C MET A 543 17.68 -1.82 17.28
N GLN A 544 17.77 -2.61 16.20
CA GLN A 544 18.99 -3.34 15.83
C GLN A 544 19.40 -3.31 14.36
#